data_AF-A0A1F6EHN2-F1
#
_entry.id   AF-A0A1F6EHN2-F1
#
_cell.length_a   1.000
_cell.length_b   1.000
_cell.length_c   1.000
_cell.angle_alpha   90.00
_cell.angle_beta   90.00
_cell.angle_gamma   90.00
#
_symmetry.space_group_name_H-M   'P 1'
#
loop_
_entity.id
_entity.type
_entity.pdbx_description
1 polymer ?
#
loop_
_entity_poly.entity_id
_entity_poly.type
_entity_poly.pdbx_seq_one_letter_code
_entity_poly.pdbx_strand_id
1 'polypeptide(L)'
;MTKGPKPYVARRGTHTEIAAAMVAIYNAYWANRVSRQAIAEEISATWEDVVRWSHQISEPDLETATKITAWYKKRWPDWRDHGRKAA
;
A
#
# COMPACT_ATOMS: atom_id res chain seq x y z
N MET A 1 22.37 -7.69 -17.94
CA MET A 1 21.95 -6.57 -17.07
C MET A 1 20.43 -6.56 -16.99
N THR A 2 19.84 -7.27 -16.03
CA THR A 2 18.39 -7.26 -15.80
C THR A 2 18.03 -5.95 -15.09
N LYS A 3 17.34 -5.06 -15.80
CA LYS A 3 16.83 -3.81 -15.24
C LYS A 3 15.85 -4.18 -14.13
N GLY A 4 16.15 -3.79 -12.89
CA GLY A 4 15.22 -3.87 -11.77
C GLY A 4 13.93 -3.10 -12.06
N PRO A 5 12.84 -3.37 -11.32
CA PRO A 5 11.55 -2.71 -11.55
C PRO A 5 11.69 -1.19 -11.47
N LYS A 6 11.07 -0.49 -12.43
CA LYS A 6 11.12 0.97 -12.52
C LYS A 6 10.41 1.60 -11.31
N PRO A 7 10.96 2.70 -10.75
CA PRO A 7 10.26 3.45 -9.71
C PRO A 7 8.97 4.06 -10.28
N TYR A 8 7.89 3.95 -9.52
CA TYR A 8 6.58 4.48 -9.87
C TYR A 8 6.58 6.01 -9.84
N VAL A 9 6.16 6.67 -10.92
CA VAL A 9 6.02 8.13 -11.03
C VAL A 9 4.52 8.47 -11.02
N ALA A 10 4.02 9.02 -9.92
CA ALA A 10 2.60 9.35 -9.75
C ALA A 10 2.18 10.59 -10.60
N ARG A 11 1.07 10.48 -11.36
CA ARG A 11 0.34 11.64 -11.90
C ARG A 11 -0.45 12.33 -10.76
N ARG A 12 -0.49 13.67 -10.74
CA ARG A 12 -0.92 14.48 -9.57
C ARG A 12 -2.39 14.28 -9.19
N GLY A 13 -2.64 13.99 -7.90
CA GLY A 13 -3.95 14.07 -7.24
C GLY A 13 -4.48 12.72 -6.80
N THR A 14 -5.50 12.21 -7.49
CA THR A 14 -6.15 10.91 -7.20
C THR A 14 -5.21 9.72 -7.36
N HIS A 15 -4.35 9.76 -8.38
CA HIS A 15 -3.33 8.74 -8.61
C HIS A 15 -2.17 8.83 -7.59
N THR A 16 -2.04 9.93 -6.84
CA THR A 16 -1.14 10.00 -5.68
C THR A 16 -1.71 9.27 -4.46
N GLU A 17 -3.02 9.39 -4.20
CA GLU A 17 -3.66 8.72 -3.06
C GLU A 17 -3.78 7.20 -3.30
N ILE A 18 -4.17 6.79 -4.50
CA ILE A 18 -4.21 5.37 -4.89
C ILE A 18 -2.82 4.73 -4.78
N ALA A 19 -1.78 5.43 -5.26
CA ALA A 19 -0.41 4.96 -5.10
C ALA A 19 0.02 4.87 -3.64
N ALA A 20 -0.35 5.84 -2.80
CA ALA A 20 -0.05 5.82 -1.38
C ALA A 20 -0.72 4.62 -0.68
N ALA A 21 -1.97 4.31 -1.02
CA ALA A 21 -2.67 3.14 -0.52
C ALA A 21 -1.99 1.83 -0.92
N MET A 22 -1.57 1.70 -2.18
CA MET A 22 -0.85 0.50 -2.64
C MET A 22 0.50 0.34 -1.94
N VAL A 23 1.23 1.44 -1.72
CA VAL A 23 2.48 1.44 -0.94
C VAL A 23 2.22 1.08 0.52
N ALA A 24 1.12 1.53 1.11
CA ALA A 24 0.72 1.16 2.47
C ALA A 24 0.46 -0.35 2.61
N ILE A 25 -0.26 -0.96 1.66
CA ILE A 25 -0.46 -2.42 1.61
C ILE A 25 0.89 -3.13 1.49
N TYR A 26 1.75 -2.67 0.58
CA TYR A 26 3.08 -3.24 0.38
C TYR A 26 3.89 -3.22 1.67
N ASN A 27 3.96 -2.07 2.36
CA ASN A 27 4.72 -1.93 3.59
C ASN A 27 4.12 -2.73 4.76
N ALA A 28 2.79 -2.78 4.88
CA ALA A 28 2.14 -3.60 5.89
C ALA A 28 2.53 -5.09 5.73
N TYR A 29 2.53 -5.58 4.48
CA TYR A 29 2.88 -6.97 4.18
C TYR A 29 4.39 -7.24 4.30
N TRP A 30 5.23 -6.48 3.61
CA TRP A 30 6.67 -6.76 3.52
C TRP A 30 7.47 -6.27 4.72
N ALA A 31 7.21 -5.05 5.18
CA ALA A 31 7.98 -4.44 6.26
C ALA A 31 7.44 -4.80 7.65
N ASN A 32 6.12 -4.87 7.80
CA ASN A 32 5.48 -5.12 9.10
C ASN A 32 4.91 -6.53 9.26
N ARG A 33 5.10 -7.40 8.26
CA ARG A 33 4.72 -8.84 8.31
C ARG A 33 3.24 -9.10 8.59
N VAL A 34 2.36 -8.14 8.31
CA VAL A 34 0.91 -8.33 8.39
C VAL A 34 0.47 -9.18 7.20
N SER A 35 -0.24 -10.28 7.44
CA SER A 35 -0.72 -11.14 6.36
C SER A 35 -1.73 -10.40 5.48
N ARG A 36 -1.79 -10.71 4.18
CA ARG A 36 -2.78 -10.10 3.27
C ARG A 36 -4.23 -10.36 3.74
N GLN A 37 -4.47 -11.50 4.38
CA GLN A 37 -5.77 -11.83 4.98
C GLN A 37 -6.12 -10.86 6.11
N ALA A 38 -5.19 -10.60 7.03
CA ALA A 38 -5.42 -9.64 8.11
C ALA A 38 -5.59 -8.21 7.59
N ILE A 39 -4.84 -7.81 6.55
CA ILE A 39 -5.03 -6.52 5.89
C ILE A 39 -6.46 -6.43 5.34
N ALA A 40 -6.92 -7.45 4.61
CA ALA A 40 -8.24 -7.50 4.00
C ALA A 40 -9.36 -7.36 5.03
N GLU A 41 -9.27 -8.11 6.13
CA GLU A 41 -10.24 -8.04 7.24
C GLU A 41 -10.30 -6.65 7.87
N GLU A 42 -9.16 -6.01 8.10
CA GLU A 42 -9.12 -4.71 8.78
C GLU A 42 -9.57 -3.53 7.93
N ILE A 43 -9.41 -3.61 6.60
CA ILE A 43 -9.87 -2.58 5.66
C ILE A 43 -11.23 -2.91 5.03
N SER A 44 -11.88 -4.00 5.45
CA SER A 44 -13.12 -4.52 4.88
C SER A 44 -13.06 -4.74 3.36
N ALA A 45 -11.96 -5.34 2.89
CA ALA A 45 -11.75 -5.77 1.51
C ALA A 45 -11.64 -7.29 1.42
N THR A 46 -11.60 -7.83 0.20
CA THR A 46 -11.32 -9.26 0.00
C THR A 46 -9.81 -9.51 -0.02
N TRP A 47 -9.42 -10.76 0.30
CA TRP A 47 -8.02 -11.17 0.14
C TRP A 47 -7.54 -11.03 -1.31
N GLU A 48 -8.40 -11.37 -2.28
CA GLU A 48 -8.11 -11.23 -3.71
C GLU A 48 -7.81 -9.78 -4.09
N ASP A 49 -8.61 -8.83 -3.61
CA ASP A 49 -8.39 -7.41 -3.84
C ASP A 49 -7.02 -6.97 -3.32
N VAL A 50 -6.70 -7.33 -2.06
CA VAL A 50 -5.41 -7.00 -1.45
C VAL A 50 -4.24 -7.62 -2.24
N VAL A 51 -4.37 -8.85 -2.74
CA VAL A 51 -3.37 -9.47 -3.61
C VAL A 51 -3.19 -8.67 -4.90
N ARG A 52 -4.29 -8.36 -5.60
CA ARG A 52 -4.26 -7.64 -6.87
C ARG A 52 -3.68 -6.24 -6.72
N TRP A 53 -4.06 -5.51 -5.66
CA TRP A 53 -3.51 -4.19 -5.35
C TRP A 53 -2.01 -4.29 -4.99
N SER A 54 -1.60 -5.30 -4.21
CA SER A 54 -0.18 -5.50 -3.86
C SER A 54 0.71 -5.82 -5.05
N HIS A 55 0.15 -6.42 -6.10
CA HIS A 55 0.84 -6.73 -7.35
C HIS A 55 0.57 -5.70 -8.46
N GLN A 56 -0.15 -4.61 -8.16
CA GLN A 56 -0.52 -3.57 -9.12
C GLN A 56 -1.28 -4.10 -10.35
N ILE A 57 -2.02 -5.20 -10.20
CA ILE A 57 -2.86 -5.79 -11.23
C ILE A 57 -4.15 -4.98 -11.40
N SER A 58 -4.64 -4.40 -10.31
CA SER A 58 -5.73 -3.44 -10.29
C SER A 58 -5.46 -2.36 -9.24
N GLU A 59 -6.25 -1.30 -9.30
CA GLU A 59 -6.21 -0.20 -8.35
C GLU A 59 -7.48 -0.23 -7.48
N PRO A 60 -7.39 0.12 -6.19
CA PRO A 60 -8.58 0.42 -5.40
C PRO A 60 -9.24 1.70 -5.93
N ASP A 61 -10.55 1.84 -5.70
CA ASP A 61 -11.19 3.15 -5.86
C ASP A 61 -10.67 4.17 -4.82
N LEU A 62 -11.00 5.45 -5.02
CA LEU A 62 -10.50 6.54 -4.19
C LEU A 62 -10.94 6.43 -2.71
N GLU A 63 -12.16 5.96 -2.47
CA GLU A 63 -12.68 5.81 -1.11
C GLU A 63 -11.91 4.71 -0.37
N THR A 64 -11.72 3.58 -1.02
CA THR A 64 -10.96 2.43 -0.53
C THR A 64 -9.49 2.80 -0.32
N ALA A 65 -8.89 3.53 -1.27
CA ALA A 65 -7.53 4.05 -1.12
C ALA A 65 -7.40 4.94 0.12
N THR A 66 -8.35 5.84 0.35
CA THR A 66 -8.37 6.72 1.52
C THR A 66 -8.47 5.92 2.82
N LYS A 67 -9.33 4.90 2.86
CA LYS A 67 -9.47 3.98 4.01
C LYS A 67 -8.17 3.24 4.30
N ILE A 68 -7.52 2.68 3.28
CA ILE A 68 -6.24 1.99 3.39
C ILE A 68 -5.16 2.91 3.96
N THR A 69 -5.02 4.12 3.41
CA THR A 69 -4.02 5.10 3.87
C THR A 69 -4.29 5.50 5.32
N ALA A 70 -5.53 5.76 5.69
CA ALA A 70 -5.90 6.13 7.06
C ALA A 70 -5.64 4.99 8.06
N TRP A 71 -6.03 3.76 7.70
CA TRP A 71 -5.76 2.55 8.47
C TRP A 71 -4.26 2.39 8.74
N TYR A 72 -3.43 2.49 7.68
CA TYR A 72 -1.98 2.32 7.79
C TYR A 72 -1.35 3.39 8.70
N LYS A 73 -1.75 4.67 8.52
CA LYS A 73 -1.26 5.79 9.34
C LYS A 73 -1.66 5.65 10.82
N LYS A 74 -2.86 5.14 11.12
CA LYS A 74 -3.31 4.88 12.49
C LYS A 74 -2.45 3.83 13.18
N ARG A 75 -2.03 2.80 12.44
CA ARG A 75 -1.26 1.68 12.98
C ARG A 75 0.23 1.98 13.11
N TRP A 76 0.77 2.80 12.20
CA TRP A 76 2.16 3.26 12.23
C TRP A 76 2.23 4.78 12.09
N PRO A 77 2.04 5.54 13.18
CA PRO A 77 2.09 7.00 13.16
C PRO A 77 3.43 7.53 12.62
N ASP A 78 4.53 6.82 12.92
CA ASP A 78 5.90 7.14 12.51
C ASP A 78 6.29 6.59 11.14
N TRP A 79 5.32 6.22 10.29
CA TRP A 79 5.57 5.60 8.98
C TRP A 79 6.52 6.39 8.07
N ARG A 80 6.65 7.71 8.27
CA ARG A 80 7.62 8.55 7.54
C ARG A 80 9.09 8.21 7.88
N ASP A 81 9.36 7.60 9.03
CA ASP A 81 10.70 7.20 9.46
C ASP A 81 11.08 5.77 9.07
N HIS A 82 10.10 4.91 8.76
CA HIS A 82 10.36 3.54 8.30
C HIS A 82 11.06 3.51 6.92
N GLY A 83 10.92 4.55 6.09
CA GLY A 83 11.66 4.68 4.83
C GLY A 83 13.12 5.10 4.98
N ARG A 84 13.55 5.61 6.14
CA ARG A 84 14.92 6.12 6.37
C ARG A 84 15.86 5.14 7.06
N LYS A 85 15.35 4.07 7.69
CA LYS A 85 16.18 3.06 8.36
C LYS A 85 16.58 1.88 7.46
N ALA A 86 16.19 1.90 6.19
CA ALA A 86 16.56 0.88 5.19
C ALA A 86 17.69 1.33 4.25
N ALA A 87 18.41 2.41 4.59
CA ALA A 87 19.58 2.91 3.87
C ALA A 87 20.88 2.57 4.61
#